data_AF-A0A368K8C1-F1
#
_entry.id   AF-A0A368K8C1-F1
#
_cell.length_a   1.000
_cell.length_b   1.000
_cell.length_c   1.000
_cell.angle_alpha   90.00
_cell.angle_beta   90.00
_cell.angle_gamma   90.00
#
_symmetry.space_group_name_H-M   'P 1'
#
loop_
_entity.id
_entity.type
_entity.pdbx_description
1 polymer ?
#
loop_
_entity_poly.entity_id
_entity_poly.type
_entity_poly.pdbx_seq_one_letter_code
_entity_poly.pdbx_strand_id
1 'polypeptide(L)'
;MQQVLVPQVIESALFFILGFLSAVFLAALVAPSIWRRATILTRRRVETEVPLTLNEIQADKDSLRAHYAMAVRKLEMRLAELNEKHAEQKIELGANYEKLKRLSTLEHELEALRQRQAQRESELASTANALATAEQSLGQHKGELEMLQLRHSELSSLADTLRIEIAVRETELGRLMGELDDMRHERKKTDATQRELSTEAKTAQSALASERKRNAALEKKLERLLTDLTDFREKLERRETELARLRSGEAAPAAQDKAKTKAKQVQSSEAKPEQATADAALREQMQELTAEVVAMTAEREGPQSPIHKALEQAEAKKGSATDNAQESLADRIRNLKKPE
;
A
#
# COMPACT_ATOMS: atom_id res chain seq x y z
N MET A 1 -129.30 -100.83 84.44
CA MET A 1 -129.19 -100.40 85.85
C MET A 1 -127.78 -99.94 86.11
N GLN A 2 -127.67 -98.67 86.47
CA GLN A 2 -126.46 -97.89 86.69
C GLN A 2 -125.76 -98.28 88.01
N GLN A 3 -124.44 -98.05 88.04
CA GLN A 3 -123.64 -97.71 89.23
C GLN A 3 -123.40 -98.78 90.33
N VAL A 4 -122.31 -99.56 90.25
CA VAL A 4 -121.45 -99.88 91.43
C VAL A 4 -119.96 -100.19 91.05
N LEU A 5 -119.47 -99.89 89.84
CA LEU A 5 -118.11 -100.33 89.43
C LEU A 5 -116.93 -99.44 89.91
N VAL A 6 -117.20 -98.43 90.75
CA VAL A 6 -116.21 -97.42 91.15
C VAL A 6 -115.38 -97.76 92.43
N PRO A 7 -115.80 -98.59 93.41
CA PRO A 7 -115.04 -98.72 94.66
C PRO A 7 -113.74 -99.55 94.53
N GLN A 8 -113.68 -100.57 93.66
CA GLN A 8 -112.50 -101.45 93.58
C GLN A 8 -111.29 -100.83 92.86
N VAL A 9 -111.52 -99.94 91.89
CA VAL A 9 -110.44 -99.21 91.21
C VAL A 9 -109.80 -98.20 92.17
N ILE A 10 -110.61 -97.57 93.03
CA ILE A 10 -110.13 -96.63 94.05
C ILE A 10 -109.30 -97.36 95.10
N GLU A 11 -109.73 -98.54 95.56
CA GLU A 11 -108.99 -99.36 96.54
C GLU A 11 -107.61 -99.78 95.99
N SER A 12 -107.56 -100.26 94.75
CA SER A 12 -106.32 -100.64 94.06
C SER A 12 -105.36 -99.45 93.87
N ALA A 13 -105.90 -98.29 93.50
CA ALA A 13 -105.13 -97.05 93.36
C ALA A 13 -104.60 -96.57 94.72
N LEU A 14 -105.35 -96.73 95.81
CA LEU A 14 -104.96 -96.30 97.15
C LEU A 14 -103.83 -97.16 97.71
N PHE A 15 -103.87 -98.48 97.52
CA PHE A 15 -102.74 -99.36 97.86
C PHE A 15 -101.51 -99.12 96.99
N PHE A 16 -101.68 -98.80 95.70
CA PHE A 16 -100.56 -98.44 94.82
C PHE A 16 -99.91 -97.13 95.25
N ILE A 17 -100.71 -96.09 95.54
CA ILE A 17 -100.22 -94.80 96.05
C ILE A 17 -99.54 -95.01 97.41
N LEU A 18 -100.13 -95.78 98.33
CA LEU A 18 -99.57 -96.07 99.64
C LEU A 18 -98.24 -96.84 99.54
N GLY A 19 -98.18 -97.85 98.66
CA GLY A 19 -96.96 -98.60 98.37
C GLY A 19 -95.87 -97.71 97.77
N PHE A 20 -96.21 -96.89 96.78
CA PHE A 20 -95.29 -95.91 96.17
C PHE A 20 -94.80 -94.88 97.19
N LEU A 21 -95.70 -94.34 98.02
CA LEU A 21 -95.36 -93.38 99.05
C LEU A 21 -94.43 -94.02 100.09
N SER A 22 -94.66 -95.28 100.46
CA SER A 22 -93.77 -96.02 101.37
C SER A 22 -92.38 -96.26 100.76
N ALA A 23 -92.31 -96.58 99.46
CA ALA A 23 -91.05 -96.80 98.76
C ALA A 23 -90.25 -95.50 98.62
N VAL A 24 -90.92 -94.40 98.28
CA VAL A 24 -90.32 -93.07 98.22
C VAL A 24 -89.88 -92.61 99.61
N PHE A 25 -90.66 -92.87 100.64
CA PHE A 25 -90.29 -92.54 102.03
C PHE A 25 -89.04 -93.31 102.48
N LEU A 26 -88.96 -94.61 102.19
CA LEU A 26 -87.77 -95.42 102.46
C LEU A 26 -86.56 -94.96 101.63
N ALA A 27 -86.75 -94.63 100.35
CA ALA A 27 -85.69 -94.08 99.50
C ALA A 27 -85.18 -92.73 100.02
N ALA A 28 -86.08 -91.84 100.47
CA ALA A 28 -85.73 -90.54 101.05
C ALA A 28 -85.00 -90.67 102.39
N LEU A 29 -85.27 -91.72 103.18
CA LEU A 29 -84.52 -92.02 104.41
C LEU A 29 -83.10 -92.50 104.12
N VAL A 30 -82.93 -93.33 103.08
CA VAL A 30 -81.63 -93.95 102.75
C VAL A 30 -80.76 -93.05 101.86
N ALA A 31 -81.36 -92.24 100.99
CA ALA A 31 -80.68 -91.31 100.08
C ALA A 31 -79.64 -90.39 100.77
N PRO A 32 -79.94 -89.68 101.88
CA PRO A 32 -78.96 -88.84 102.55
C PRO A 32 -77.81 -89.64 103.17
N SER A 33 -78.03 -90.92 103.54
CA SER A 33 -76.98 -91.80 104.05
C SER A 33 -76.04 -92.26 102.94
N ILE A 34 -76.59 -92.67 101.79
CA ILE A 34 -75.80 -93.05 100.60
C ILE A 34 -75.05 -91.83 100.06
N TRP A 35 -75.66 -90.65 100.00
CA TRP A 35 -75.01 -89.43 99.51
C TRP A 35 -73.89 -88.93 100.45
N ARG A 36 -74.08 -89.05 101.77
CA ARG A 36 -73.00 -88.81 102.75
C ARG A 36 -71.85 -89.79 102.56
N ARG A 37 -72.11 -91.08 102.34
CA ARG A 37 -71.06 -92.06 102.07
C ARG A 37 -70.35 -91.81 100.74
N ALA A 38 -71.09 -91.49 99.68
CA ALA A 38 -70.53 -91.20 98.36
C ALA A 38 -69.62 -89.97 98.40
N THR A 39 -70.02 -88.89 99.07
CA THR A 39 -69.20 -87.68 99.23
C THR A 39 -67.96 -87.91 100.09
N ILE A 40 -68.03 -88.75 101.12
CA ILE A 40 -66.85 -89.14 101.91
C ILE A 40 -65.88 -89.97 101.06
N LEU A 41 -66.38 -90.91 100.25
CA LEU A 41 -65.55 -91.73 99.37
C LEU A 41 -64.90 -90.90 98.26
N THR A 42 -65.62 -89.99 97.59
CA THR A 42 -65.04 -89.10 96.58
C THR A 42 -64.09 -88.08 97.19
N ARG A 43 -64.41 -87.53 98.37
CA ARG A 43 -63.51 -86.65 99.10
C ARG A 43 -62.24 -87.38 99.53
N ARG A 44 -62.33 -88.60 100.07
CA ARG A 44 -61.16 -89.44 100.41
C ARG A 44 -60.38 -89.85 99.18
N ARG A 45 -61.04 -90.09 98.04
CA ARG A 45 -60.39 -90.42 96.76
C ARG A 45 -59.62 -89.22 96.20
N VAL A 46 -60.23 -88.04 96.21
CA VAL A 46 -59.58 -86.79 95.76
C VAL A 46 -58.50 -86.35 96.74
N GLU A 47 -58.70 -86.50 98.06
CA GLU A 47 -57.67 -86.23 99.08
C GLU A 47 -56.49 -87.23 99.02
N THR A 48 -56.69 -88.45 98.48
CA THR A 48 -55.61 -89.43 98.28
C THR A 48 -54.93 -89.31 96.91
N GLU A 49 -55.66 -88.91 95.88
CA GLU A 49 -55.12 -88.71 94.52
C GLU A 49 -54.49 -87.32 94.34
N VAL A 50 -54.94 -86.32 95.11
CA VAL A 50 -54.43 -84.94 95.09
C VAL A 50 -54.42 -84.37 96.52
N PRO A 51 -53.39 -84.64 97.34
CA PRO A 51 -53.24 -84.03 98.64
C PRO A 51 -52.73 -82.60 98.50
N LEU A 52 -53.50 -81.68 97.88
CA LEU A 52 -53.13 -80.27 97.83
C LEU A 52 -53.29 -79.66 99.24
N THR A 53 -52.18 -79.54 99.96
CA THR A 53 -52.15 -78.85 101.24
C THR A 53 -52.44 -77.35 101.04
N LEU A 54 -52.99 -76.65 102.05
CA LEU A 54 -53.22 -75.19 101.98
C LEU A 54 -51.93 -74.43 101.62
N ASN A 55 -50.78 -74.97 102.04
CA ASN A 55 -49.45 -74.46 101.72
C ASN A 55 -49.11 -74.64 100.24
N GLU A 56 -49.50 -75.75 99.60
CA GLU A 56 -49.31 -75.95 98.15
C GLU A 56 -50.18 -75.02 97.31
N ILE A 57 -51.43 -74.77 97.71
CA ILE A 57 -52.30 -73.78 97.00
C ILE A 57 -51.71 -72.37 97.11
N GLN A 58 -51.16 -72.02 98.28
CA GLN A 58 -50.45 -70.75 98.45
C GLN A 58 -49.17 -70.71 97.60
N ALA A 59 -48.42 -71.81 97.53
CA ALA A 59 -47.24 -71.93 96.68
C ALA A 59 -47.58 -71.79 95.19
N ASP A 60 -48.68 -72.36 94.71
CA ASP A 60 -49.15 -72.19 93.32
C ASP A 60 -49.61 -70.76 93.03
N LYS A 61 -50.28 -70.11 94.00
CA LYS A 61 -50.67 -68.71 93.86
C LYS A 61 -49.46 -67.78 93.80
N ASP A 62 -48.47 -68.02 94.66
CA ASP A 62 -47.24 -67.25 94.67
C ASP A 62 -46.33 -67.59 93.48
N SER A 63 -46.36 -68.83 92.98
CA SER A 63 -45.70 -69.22 91.74
C SER A 63 -46.33 -68.53 90.54
N LEU A 64 -47.66 -68.47 90.44
CA LEU A 64 -48.35 -67.72 89.37
C LEU A 64 -48.02 -66.22 89.44
N ARG A 65 -48.04 -65.62 90.64
CA ARG A 65 -47.61 -64.23 90.84
C ARG A 65 -46.17 -64.00 90.38
N ALA A 66 -45.26 -64.93 90.71
CA ALA A 66 -43.88 -64.86 90.26
C ALA A 66 -43.76 -65.01 88.74
N HIS A 67 -44.49 -65.95 88.12
CA HIS A 67 -44.51 -66.11 86.66
C HIS A 67 -45.01 -64.85 85.96
N TYR A 68 -46.10 -64.25 86.43
CA TYR A 68 -46.60 -62.98 85.88
C TYR A 68 -45.61 -61.84 86.10
N ALA A 69 -45.02 -61.71 87.29
CA ALA A 69 -44.00 -60.70 87.56
C ALA A 69 -42.77 -60.85 86.66
N MET A 70 -42.30 -62.09 86.45
CA MET A 70 -41.19 -62.40 85.55
C MET A 70 -41.55 -62.16 84.08
N ALA A 71 -42.78 -62.47 83.65
CA ALA A 71 -43.26 -62.19 82.30
C ALA A 71 -43.32 -60.68 82.04
N VAL A 72 -43.87 -59.91 82.99
CA VAL A 72 -43.91 -58.45 82.93
C VAL A 72 -42.48 -57.89 82.89
N ARG A 73 -41.59 -58.33 83.79
CA ARG A 73 -40.20 -57.89 83.80
C ARG A 73 -39.47 -58.21 82.49
N LYS A 74 -39.71 -59.39 81.92
CA LYS A 74 -39.13 -59.79 80.63
C LYS A 74 -39.65 -58.92 79.47
N LEU A 75 -40.93 -58.55 79.49
CA LEU A 75 -41.51 -57.62 78.52
C LEU A 75 -40.95 -56.21 78.70
N GLU A 76 -40.83 -55.72 79.92
CA GLU A 76 -40.20 -54.42 80.22
C GLU A 76 -38.75 -54.36 79.74
N MET A 77 -37.95 -55.41 80.00
CA MET A 77 -36.58 -55.49 79.53
C MET A 77 -36.50 -55.47 77.99
N ARG A 78 -37.37 -56.24 77.31
CA ARG A 78 -37.44 -56.22 75.84
C ARG A 78 -37.88 -54.87 75.29
N LEU A 79 -38.83 -54.20 75.95
CA LEU A 79 -39.28 -52.87 75.57
C LEU A 79 -38.17 -51.84 75.76
N ALA A 80 -37.41 -51.93 76.86
CA ALA A 80 -36.25 -51.09 77.09
C ALA A 80 -35.18 -51.29 76.01
N GLU A 81 -34.82 -52.53 75.69
CA GLU A 81 -33.85 -52.87 74.62
C GLU A 81 -34.32 -52.37 73.25
N LEU A 82 -35.61 -52.51 72.93
CA LEU A 82 -36.19 -52.03 71.68
C LEU A 82 -36.19 -50.49 71.62
N ASN A 83 -36.50 -49.83 72.74
CA ASN A 83 -36.43 -48.36 72.83
C ASN A 83 -35.00 -47.84 72.69
N GLU A 84 -34.02 -48.52 73.27
CA GLU A 84 -32.59 -48.19 73.11
C GLU A 84 -32.18 -48.30 71.64
N LYS A 85 -32.48 -49.43 70.99
CA LYS A 85 -32.25 -49.62 69.54
C LYS A 85 -32.95 -48.57 68.68
N HIS A 86 -34.19 -48.20 69.01
CA HIS A 86 -34.91 -47.15 68.29
C HIS A 86 -34.30 -45.76 68.51
N ALA A 87 -33.77 -45.47 69.70
CA ALA A 87 -33.05 -44.23 69.97
C ALA A 87 -31.75 -44.17 69.17
N GLU A 88 -30.97 -45.25 69.14
CA GLU A 88 -29.76 -45.39 68.31
C GLU A 88 -30.07 -45.17 66.82
N GLN A 89 -31.06 -45.87 66.28
CA GLN A 89 -31.48 -45.72 64.88
C GLN A 89 -31.91 -44.28 64.54
N LYS A 90 -32.60 -43.59 65.45
CA LYS A 90 -32.98 -42.19 65.24
C LYS A 90 -31.77 -41.27 65.19
N ILE A 91 -30.76 -41.51 66.03
CA ILE A 91 -29.50 -40.76 66.01
C ILE A 91 -28.76 -41.01 64.69
N GLU A 92 -28.68 -42.25 64.24
CA GLU A 92 -28.06 -42.62 62.96
C GLU A 92 -28.78 -41.99 61.77
N LEU A 93 -30.12 -42.03 61.75
CA LEU A 93 -30.92 -41.37 60.71
C LEU A 93 -30.72 -39.85 60.71
N GLY A 94 -30.65 -39.24 61.90
CA GLY A 94 -30.33 -37.81 62.04
C GLY A 94 -28.95 -37.47 61.45
N ALA A 95 -27.93 -38.25 61.81
CA ALA A 95 -26.57 -38.07 61.29
C ALA A 95 -26.50 -38.29 59.77
N ASN A 96 -27.21 -39.28 59.24
CA ASN A 96 -27.27 -39.54 57.80
C ASN A 96 -28.03 -38.45 57.04
N TYR A 97 -29.10 -37.91 57.63
CA TYR A 97 -29.82 -36.76 57.06
C TYR A 97 -28.93 -35.51 56.99
N GLU A 98 -28.13 -35.23 58.03
CA GLU A 98 -27.16 -34.15 57.99
C GLU A 98 -26.08 -34.34 56.92
N LYS A 99 -25.56 -35.56 56.76
CA LYS A 99 -24.62 -35.90 55.68
C LYS A 99 -25.23 -35.68 54.31
N LEU A 100 -26.48 -36.13 54.11
CA LEU A 100 -27.20 -35.96 52.85
C LEU A 100 -27.42 -34.46 52.54
N LYS A 101 -27.78 -33.67 53.55
CA LYS A 101 -27.89 -32.22 53.40
C LYS A 101 -26.57 -31.58 52.98
N ARG A 102 -25.44 -31.97 53.62
CA ARG A 102 -24.10 -31.50 53.22
C ARG A 102 -23.71 -31.91 51.80
N LEU A 103 -24.08 -33.12 51.37
CA LEU A 103 -23.85 -33.57 49.99
C LEU A 103 -24.63 -32.72 48.99
N SER A 104 -25.92 -32.46 49.24
CA SER A 104 -26.71 -31.60 48.34
C SER A 104 -26.17 -30.17 48.24
N THR A 105 -25.65 -29.59 49.33
CA THR A 105 -25.01 -28.28 49.28
C THR A 105 -23.71 -28.30 48.49
N LEU A 106 -22.89 -29.33 48.67
CA LEU A 106 -21.65 -29.51 47.90
C LEU A 106 -21.92 -29.73 46.41
N GLU A 107 -22.97 -30.47 46.06
CA GLU A 107 -23.40 -30.67 44.67
C GLU A 107 -23.75 -29.33 44.00
N HIS A 108 -24.54 -28.48 44.67
CA HIS A 108 -24.87 -27.15 44.17
C HIS A 108 -23.64 -26.22 44.07
N GLU A 109 -22.74 -26.25 45.06
CA GLU A 109 -21.49 -25.50 45.00
C GLU A 109 -20.61 -25.95 43.82
N LEU A 110 -20.54 -27.25 43.57
CA LEU A 110 -19.76 -27.84 42.49
C LEU A 110 -20.36 -27.47 41.12
N GLU A 111 -21.69 -27.51 40.99
CA GLU A 111 -22.40 -27.02 39.80
C GLU A 111 -22.14 -25.54 39.53
N ALA A 112 -22.20 -24.70 40.57
CA ALA A 112 -21.90 -23.28 40.46
C ALA A 112 -20.43 -23.03 40.05
N LEU A 113 -19.49 -23.81 40.60
CA LEU A 113 -18.08 -23.75 40.21
C LEU A 113 -17.87 -24.18 38.76
N ARG A 114 -18.52 -25.26 38.30
CA ARG A 114 -18.47 -25.70 36.90
C ARG A 114 -19.01 -24.64 35.94
N GLN A 115 -20.11 -23.99 36.29
CA GLN A 115 -20.68 -22.90 35.49
C GLN A 115 -19.72 -21.70 35.40
N ARG A 116 -19.11 -21.30 36.53
CA ARG A 116 -18.10 -20.24 36.56
C ARG A 116 -16.87 -20.61 35.72
N GLN A 117 -16.41 -21.86 35.79
CA GLN A 117 -15.29 -22.33 34.98
C GLN A 117 -15.61 -22.25 33.48
N ALA A 118 -16.78 -22.74 33.06
CA ALA A 118 -17.21 -22.66 31.67
C ALA A 118 -17.33 -21.20 31.17
N GLN A 119 -17.83 -20.29 32.00
CA GLN A 119 -17.88 -18.85 31.70
C GLN A 119 -16.46 -18.29 31.52
N ARG A 120 -15.53 -18.60 32.42
CA ARG A 120 -14.13 -18.17 32.31
C ARG A 120 -13.43 -18.74 31.10
N GLU A 121 -13.65 -20.01 30.76
CA GLU A 121 -13.11 -20.63 29.54
C GLU A 121 -13.64 -19.92 28.28
N SER A 122 -14.92 -19.56 28.26
CA SER A 122 -15.50 -18.78 27.16
C SER A 122 -14.94 -17.36 27.07
N GLU A 123 -14.71 -16.69 28.20
CA GLU A 123 -14.06 -15.36 28.26
C GLU A 123 -12.59 -15.43 27.81
N LEU A 124 -11.86 -16.47 28.23
CA LEU A 124 -10.49 -16.70 27.79
C LEU A 124 -10.42 -16.98 26.29
N ALA A 125 -11.34 -17.77 25.75
CA ALA A 125 -11.40 -18.02 24.31
C ALA A 125 -11.71 -16.74 23.52
N SER A 126 -12.64 -15.90 23.98
CA SER A 126 -12.98 -14.66 23.29
C SER A 126 -11.85 -13.63 23.35
N THR A 127 -11.19 -13.49 24.51
CA THR A 127 -10.02 -12.61 24.67
C THR A 127 -8.81 -13.11 23.87
N ALA A 128 -8.57 -14.41 23.81
CA ALA A 128 -7.53 -14.99 22.96
C ALA A 128 -7.78 -14.71 21.47
N ASN A 129 -9.03 -14.84 21.00
CA ASN A 129 -9.39 -14.49 19.63
C ASN A 129 -9.22 -12.99 19.35
N ALA A 130 -9.62 -12.12 20.29
CA ALA A 130 -9.42 -10.67 20.17
C ALA A 130 -7.93 -10.28 20.16
N LEU A 131 -7.10 -10.99 20.94
CA LEU A 131 -5.65 -10.80 20.93
C LEU A 131 -5.05 -11.23 19.58
N ALA A 132 -5.44 -12.40 19.06
CA ALA A 132 -4.95 -12.89 17.77
C ALA A 132 -5.29 -11.93 16.60
N THR A 133 -6.50 -11.36 16.59
CA THR A 133 -6.89 -10.38 15.57
C THR A 133 -6.14 -9.05 15.72
N ALA A 134 -5.88 -8.60 16.95
CA ALA A 134 -5.07 -7.41 17.21
C ALA A 134 -3.60 -7.62 16.83
N GLU A 135 -3.04 -8.81 17.07
CA GLU A 135 -1.68 -9.17 16.64
C GLU A 135 -1.57 -9.20 15.11
N GLN A 136 -2.60 -9.73 14.42
CA GLN A 136 -2.65 -9.73 12.96
C GLN A 136 -2.70 -8.30 12.39
N SER A 137 -3.56 -7.42 12.93
CA SER A 137 -3.64 -6.03 12.45
C SER A 137 -2.36 -5.26 12.76
N LEU A 138 -1.74 -5.51 13.91
CA LEU A 138 -0.44 -4.94 14.26
C LEU A 138 0.67 -5.44 13.33
N GLY A 139 0.63 -6.70 12.90
CA GLY A 139 1.51 -7.24 11.87
C GLY A 139 1.32 -6.55 10.51
N GLN A 140 0.07 -6.33 10.10
CA GLN A 140 -0.26 -5.60 8.87
C GLN A 140 0.26 -4.16 8.91
N HIS A 141 -0.01 -3.42 9.99
CA HIS A 141 0.44 -2.04 10.14
C HIS A 141 1.97 -1.92 10.23
N LYS A 142 2.67 -2.89 10.83
CA LYS A 142 4.13 -2.94 10.77
C LYS A 142 4.65 -3.10 9.34
N GLY A 143 4.05 -4.00 8.57
CA GLY A 143 4.38 -4.16 7.15
C GLY A 143 4.11 -2.89 6.33
N GLU A 144 2.98 -2.23 6.55
CA GLU A 144 2.65 -0.94 5.92
C GLU A 144 3.68 0.15 6.28
N LEU A 145 4.10 0.18 7.55
CA LEU A 145 5.07 1.15 8.05
C LEU A 145 6.47 0.92 7.48
N GLU A 146 6.90 -0.33 7.35
CA GLU A 146 8.16 -0.69 6.68
C GLU A 146 8.14 -0.27 5.20
N MET A 147 7.04 -0.54 4.49
CA MET A 147 6.87 -0.10 3.10
C MET A 147 6.88 1.43 2.96
N LEU A 148 6.22 2.14 3.89
CA LEU A 148 6.22 3.60 3.90
C LEU A 148 7.61 4.18 4.20
N GLN A 149 8.37 3.56 5.10
CA GLN A 149 9.75 3.94 5.40
C GLN A 149 10.67 3.75 4.18
N LEU A 150 10.55 2.61 3.48
CA LEU A 150 11.31 2.36 2.26
C LEU A 150 11.01 3.45 1.22
N ARG A 151 9.73 3.70 0.94
CA ARG A 151 9.31 4.75 0.01
C ARG A 151 9.76 6.15 0.42
N HIS A 152 9.77 6.44 1.73
CA HIS A 152 10.29 7.69 2.24
C HIS A 152 11.80 7.83 2.00
N SER A 153 12.57 6.76 2.22
CA SER A 153 14.01 6.75 1.94
C SER A 153 14.31 6.95 0.45
N GLU A 154 13.53 6.31 -0.43
CA GLU A 154 13.62 6.50 -1.88
C GLU A 154 13.33 7.94 -2.27
N LEU A 155 12.21 8.51 -1.80
CA LEU A 155 11.85 9.89 -2.08
C LEU A 155 12.88 10.89 -1.54
N SER A 156 13.46 10.62 -0.36
CA SER A 156 14.54 11.44 0.19
C SER A 156 15.77 11.40 -0.71
N SER A 157 16.17 10.21 -1.18
CA SER A 157 17.33 10.06 -2.07
C SER A 157 17.13 10.78 -3.41
N LEU A 158 15.91 10.75 -3.96
CA LEU A 158 15.54 11.49 -5.17
C LEU A 158 15.57 13.00 -4.91
N ALA A 159 15.05 13.45 -3.77
CA ALA A 159 15.10 14.87 -3.40
C ALA A 159 16.53 15.38 -3.26
N ASP A 160 17.43 14.59 -2.67
CA ASP A 160 18.84 14.96 -2.54
C ASP A 160 19.55 14.95 -3.90
N THR A 161 19.20 14.01 -4.79
CA THR A 161 19.70 14.00 -6.18
C THR A 161 19.27 15.25 -6.95
N LEU A 162 17.99 15.63 -6.85
CA LEU A 162 17.46 16.84 -7.49
C LEU A 162 18.08 18.12 -6.91
N ARG A 163 18.35 18.16 -5.60
CA ARG A 163 19.08 19.30 -4.98
C ARG A 163 20.48 19.44 -5.52
N ILE A 164 21.19 18.33 -5.72
CA ILE A 164 22.52 18.34 -6.35
C ILE A 164 22.42 18.83 -7.79
N GLU A 165 21.44 18.34 -8.57
CA GLU A 165 21.25 18.79 -9.95
C GLU A 165 20.95 20.30 -10.02
N ILE A 166 20.06 20.81 -9.16
CA ILE A 166 19.76 22.24 -9.09
C ILE A 166 21.02 23.05 -8.78
N ALA A 167 21.81 22.63 -7.78
CA ALA A 167 23.07 23.30 -7.44
C ALA A 167 24.05 23.31 -8.63
N VAL A 168 24.16 22.19 -9.35
CA VAL A 168 24.97 22.12 -10.58
C VAL A 168 24.44 23.09 -11.64
N ARG A 169 23.13 23.11 -11.90
CA ARG A 169 22.51 24.04 -12.86
C ARG A 169 22.71 25.51 -12.47
N GLU A 170 22.63 25.84 -11.19
CA GLU A 170 22.92 27.19 -10.69
C GLU A 170 24.37 27.59 -10.95
N THR A 171 25.34 26.68 -10.76
CA THR A 171 26.74 26.95 -11.11
C THR A 171 26.96 27.12 -12.62
N GLU A 172 26.29 26.31 -13.45
CA GLU A 172 26.33 26.45 -14.91
C GLU A 172 25.74 27.79 -15.38
N LEU A 173 24.60 28.21 -14.80
CA LEU A 173 24.00 29.51 -15.06
C LEU A 173 24.95 30.64 -14.64
N GLY A 174 25.57 30.54 -13.46
CA GLY A 174 26.57 31.51 -13.02
C GLY A 174 27.75 31.64 -13.99
N ARG A 175 28.27 30.52 -14.50
CA ARG A 175 29.33 30.51 -15.53
C ARG A 175 28.88 31.16 -16.83
N LEU A 176 27.71 30.78 -17.35
CA LEU A 176 27.17 31.33 -18.60
C LEU A 176 26.87 32.83 -18.47
N MET A 177 26.42 33.29 -17.31
CA MET A 177 26.23 34.72 -17.03
C MET A 177 27.56 35.47 -17.04
N GLY A 178 28.62 34.90 -16.45
CA GLY A 178 29.98 35.44 -16.52
C GLY A 178 30.48 35.57 -17.96
N GLU A 179 30.34 34.51 -18.75
CA GLU A 179 30.72 34.52 -20.18
C GLU A 179 29.92 35.55 -20.99
N LEU A 180 28.62 35.71 -20.70
CA LEU A 180 27.80 36.72 -21.35
C LEU A 180 28.28 38.14 -21.02
N ASP A 181 28.67 38.39 -19.77
CA ASP A 181 29.18 39.69 -19.35
C ASP A 181 30.57 39.98 -19.94
N ASP A 182 31.44 38.97 -20.03
CA ASP A 182 32.73 39.06 -20.73
C ASP A 182 32.52 39.36 -22.22
N MET A 183 31.64 38.62 -22.91
CA MET A 183 31.27 38.88 -24.31
C MET A 183 30.68 40.27 -24.51
N ARG A 184 29.89 40.77 -23.56
CA ARG A 184 29.39 42.16 -23.58
C ARG A 184 30.51 43.17 -23.41
N HIS A 185 31.52 42.89 -22.58
CA HIS A 185 32.67 43.76 -22.39
C HIS A 185 33.57 43.77 -23.63
N GLU A 186 33.82 42.61 -24.24
CA GLU A 186 34.51 42.50 -25.52
C GLU A 186 33.78 43.26 -26.62
N ARG A 187 32.46 43.08 -26.76
CA ARG A 187 31.65 43.83 -27.73
C ARG A 187 31.74 45.34 -27.55
N LYS A 188 31.71 45.83 -26.30
CA LYS A 188 31.90 47.26 -26.02
C LYS A 188 33.30 47.75 -26.41
N LYS A 189 34.35 46.95 -26.15
CA LYS A 189 35.72 47.27 -26.57
C LYS A 189 35.84 47.29 -28.09
N THR A 190 35.33 46.27 -28.79
CA THR A 190 35.34 46.24 -30.26
C THR A 190 34.57 47.42 -30.85
N ASP A 191 33.40 47.76 -30.32
CA ASP A 191 32.60 48.91 -30.76
C ASP A 191 33.37 50.23 -30.53
N ALA A 192 34.10 50.37 -29.42
CA ALA A 192 34.94 51.54 -29.16
C ALA A 192 36.10 51.64 -30.16
N THR A 193 36.84 50.55 -30.37
CA THR A 193 37.94 50.53 -31.36
C THR A 193 37.44 50.75 -32.78
N GLN A 194 36.26 50.23 -33.14
CA GLN A 194 35.67 50.44 -34.46
C GLN A 194 35.23 51.89 -34.65
N ARG A 195 34.76 52.56 -33.59
CA ARG A 195 34.49 54.00 -33.62
C ARG A 195 35.77 54.79 -33.82
N GLU A 196 36.83 54.49 -33.06
CA GLU A 196 38.15 55.14 -33.19
C GLU A 196 38.74 54.95 -34.60
N LEU A 197 38.79 53.72 -35.11
CA LEU A 197 39.23 53.45 -36.49
C LEU A 197 38.36 54.16 -37.52
N SER A 198 37.05 54.29 -37.29
CA SER A 198 36.17 55.02 -38.20
C SER A 198 36.42 56.53 -38.18
N THR A 199 36.74 57.12 -37.02
CA THR A 199 37.09 58.53 -36.92
C THR A 199 38.47 58.77 -37.54
N GLU A 200 39.44 57.90 -37.29
CA GLU A 200 40.76 57.91 -37.93
C GLU A 200 40.67 57.76 -39.46
N ALA A 201 39.84 56.83 -39.96
CA ALA A 201 39.62 56.68 -41.39
C ALA A 201 39.00 57.95 -42.00
N LYS A 202 38.05 58.60 -41.32
CA LYS A 202 37.46 59.87 -41.77
C LYS A 202 38.47 61.01 -41.78
N THR A 203 39.32 61.12 -40.77
CA THR A 203 40.36 62.16 -40.71
C THR A 203 41.46 61.90 -41.75
N ALA A 204 41.88 60.65 -41.95
CA ALA A 204 42.81 60.27 -43.01
C ALA A 204 42.23 60.54 -44.41
N GLN A 205 40.94 60.23 -44.63
CA GLN A 205 40.25 60.56 -45.88
C GLN A 205 40.19 62.07 -46.14
N SER A 206 39.90 62.88 -45.11
CA SER A 206 39.85 64.34 -45.27
C SER A 206 41.24 64.94 -45.51
N ALA A 207 42.28 64.40 -44.85
CA ALA A 207 43.68 64.75 -45.10
C ALA A 207 44.08 64.39 -46.54
N LEU A 208 43.80 63.17 -46.99
CA LEU A 208 44.07 62.74 -48.37
C LEU A 208 43.32 63.62 -49.39
N ALA A 209 42.07 63.97 -49.12
CA ALA A 209 41.30 64.88 -49.98
C ALA A 209 41.94 66.28 -50.05
N SER A 210 42.49 66.78 -48.93
CA SER A 210 43.21 68.04 -48.90
C SER A 210 44.54 67.98 -49.67
N GLU A 211 45.31 66.89 -49.54
CA GLU A 211 46.53 66.67 -50.32
C GLU A 211 46.23 66.52 -51.81
N ARG A 212 45.18 65.79 -52.19
CA ARG A 212 44.72 65.71 -53.59
C ARG A 212 44.36 67.09 -54.14
N LYS A 213 43.70 67.94 -53.36
CA LYS A 213 43.41 69.33 -53.76
C LYS A 213 44.69 70.16 -53.92
N ARG A 214 45.68 69.98 -53.03
CA ARG A 214 47.00 70.63 -53.13
C ARG A 214 47.75 70.16 -54.37
N ASN A 215 47.81 68.85 -54.62
CA ASN A 215 48.42 68.28 -55.82
C ASN A 215 47.74 68.80 -57.09
N ALA A 216 46.41 68.79 -57.16
CA ALA A 216 45.69 69.37 -58.29
C ALA A 216 45.96 70.88 -58.47
N ALA A 217 46.17 71.63 -57.38
CA ALA A 217 46.55 73.04 -57.45
C ALA A 217 48.01 73.23 -57.92
N LEU A 218 48.92 72.33 -57.53
CA LEU A 218 50.30 72.31 -58.01
C LEU A 218 50.39 71.91 -59.48
N GLU A 219 49.62 70.91 -59.92
CA GLU A 219 49.46 70.53 -61.33
C GLU A 219 48.97 71.72 -62.15
N LYS A 220 47.93 72.44 -61.71
CA LYS A 220 47.49 73.69 -62.37
C LYS A 220 48.57 74.77 -62.42
N LYS A 221 49.43 74.87 -61.40
CA LYS A 221 50.57 75.80 -61.41
C LYS A 221 51.64 75.34 -62.39
N LEU A 222 51.91 74.03 -62.48
CA LEU A 222 52.81 73.46 -63.47
C LEU A 222 52.28 73.69 -64.88
N GLU A 223 50.99 73.48 -65.13
CA GLU A 223 50.33 73.81 -66.39
C GLU A 223 50.50 75.29 -66.72
N ARG A 224 50.26 76.20 -65.77
CA ARG A 224 50.50 77.65 -65.97
C ARG A 224 51.94 77.98 -66.27
N LEU A 225 52.90 77.39 -65.56
CA LEU A 225 54.32 77.60 -65.83
C LEU A 225 54.73 77.00 -67.17
N LEU A 226 54.16 75.87 -67.58
CA LEU A 226 54.35 75.31 -68.92
C LEU A 226 53.77 76.23 -69.99
N THR A 227 52.58 76.79 -69.78
CA THR A 227 52.00 77.78 -70.71
C THR A 227 52.81 79.07 -70.75
N ASP A 228 53.28 79.56 -69.60
CA ASP A 228 54.14 80.74 -69.53
C ASP A 228 55.47 80.46 -70.25
N LEU A 229 56.06 79.28 -70.08
CA LEU A 229 57.26 78.87 -70.81
C LEU A 229 57.00 78.74 -72.32
N THR A 230 55.84 78.21 -72.75
CA THR A 230 55.49 78.20 -74.17
C THR A 230 55.28 79.61 -74.72
N ASP A 231 54.64 80.50 -73.96
CA ASP A 231 54.43 81.90 -74.36
C ASP A 231 55.74 82.68 -74.37
N PHE A 232 56.64 82.44 -73.42
CA PHE A 232 57.98 83.02 -73.43
C PHE A 232 58.82 82.45 -74.57
N ARG A 233 58.72 81.16 -74.86
CA ARG A 233 59.36 80.53 -76.03
C ARG A 233 58.81 81.12 -77.33
N GLU A 234 57.50 81.33 -77.43
CA GLU A 234 56.86 81.97 -78.59
C GLU A 234 57.25 83.46 -78.69
N LYS A 235 57.38 84.18 -77.57
CA LYS A 235 57.93 85.55 -77.55
C LYS A 235 59.41 85.59 -77.95
N LEU A 236 60.20 84.58 -77.57
CA LEU A 236 61.59 84.41 -78.00
C LEU A 236 61.65 84.13 -79.50
N GLU A 237 60.84 83.22 -80.03
CA GLU A 237 60.69 82.99 -81.46
C GLU A 237 60.22 84.27 -82.20
N ARG A 238 59.31 85.05 -81.62
CA ARG A 238 58.90 86.37 -82.16
C ARG A 238 60.05 87.38 -82.15
N ARG A 239 60.90 87.38 -81.12
CA ARG A 239 62.09 88.23 -81.05
C ARG A 239 63.21 87.77 -81.95
N GLU A 240 63.38 86.46 -82.15
CA GLU A 240 64.29 85.88 -83.13
C GLU A 240 63.82 86.17 -84.55
N THR A 241 62.51 86.14 -84.82
CA THR A 241 61.93 86.55 -86.11
C THR A 241 61.94 88.07 -86.31
N GLU A 242 61.81 88.89 -85.27
CA GLU A 242 62.05 90.35 -85.33
C GLU A 242 63.54 90.68 -85.54
N LEU A 243 64.46 89.93 -84.94
CA LEU A 243 65.90 90.02 -85.22
C LEU A 243 66.25 89.52 -86.63
N ALA A 244 65.52 88.53 -87.15
CA ALA A 244 65.59 88.14 -88.55
C ALA A 244 65.04 89.26 -89.46
N ARG A 245 63.96 89.94 -89.07
CA ARG A 245 63.37 91.08 -89.81
C ARG A 245 64.22 92.36 -89.78
N LEU A 246 65.03 92.58 -88.75
CA LEU A 246 65.99 93.71 -88.70
C LEU A 246 67.32 93.40 -89.43
N ARG A 247 67.49 92.21 -90.01
CA ARG A 247 68.68 91.81 -90.78
C ARG A 247 68.47 91.64 -92.28
N SER A 248 67.27 91.84 -92.83
CA SER A 248 67.08 91.75 -94.29
C SER A 248 65.88 92.54 -94.80
N GLY A 249 66.12 93.45 -95.74
CA GLY A 249 65.10 94.14 -96.52
C GLY A 249 64.59 93.33 -97.72
N GLU A 250 63.33 93.65 -98.06
CA GLU A 250 62.54 93.39 -99.28
C GLU A 250 61.87 92.02 -99.59
N ALA A 251 60.59 92.19 -100.00
CA ALA A 251 59.73 91.44 -100.93
C ALA A 251 58.90 90.21 -100.48
N ALA A 252 57.58 90.36 -100.62
CA ALA A 252 56.51 89.33 -100.72
C ALA A 252 56.30 88.95 -102.22
N PRO A 253 55.36 88.07 -102.69
CA PRO A 253 54.19 87.44 -102.01
C PRO A 253 53.77 85.99 -102.45
N ALA A 254 52.65 85.53 -101.86
CA ALA A 254 51.55 84.71 -102.43
C ALA A 254 51.51 83.15 -102.42
N ALA A 255 50.42 82.66 -101.79
CA ALA A 255 49.45 81.63 -102.21
C ALA A 255 49.65 80.12 -101.93
N GLN A 256 48.74 79.61 -101.08
CA GLN A 256 47.98 78.34 -101.07
C GLN A 256 48.69 76.97 -101.21
N ASP A 257 48.46 76.06 -100.25
CA ASP A 257 47.45 74.97 -100.33
C ASP A 257 47.85 73.72 -99.50
N LYS A 258 46.82 73.10 -98.87
CA LYS A 258 46.64 71.69 -98.42
C LYS A 258 47.46 70.99 -97.31
N ALA A 259 46.64 70.23 -96.56
CA ALA A 259 46.84 68.91 -95.92
C ALA A 259 47.00 68.91 -94.39
N LYS A 260 45.93 68.80 -93.57
CA LYS A 260 45.20 67.56 -93.19
C LYS A 260 46.10 66.33 -92.97
N THR A 261 46.36 65.97 -91.70
CA THR A 261 46.25 64.57 -91.21
C THR A 261 46.25 64.45 -89.68
N LYS A 262 45.17 63.86 -89.14
CA LYS A 262 45.02 62.89 -88.00
C LYS A 262 45.59 63.29 -86.61
N ALA A 263 44.92 63.04 -85.47
CA ALA A 263 43.99 61.97 -85.08
C ALA A 263 42.91 62.52 -84.11
N LYS A 264 41.62 62.35 -84.39
CA LYS A 264 40.72 61.22 -84.06
C LYS A 264 39.97 61.40 -82.71
N GLN A 265 38.79 62.02 -82.85
CA GLN A 265 37.50 61.87 -82.14
C GLN A 265 37.16 60.36 -81.96
N VAL A 266 36.32 59.84 -81.05
CA VAL A 266 34.94 60.16 -80.68
C VAL A 266 34.56 59.33 -79.44
N GLN A 267 33.62 59.86 -78.66
CA GLN A 267 32.73 59.16 -77.72
C GLN A 267 31.84 58.09 -78.41
N SER A 268 31.37 57.11 -77.60
CA SER A 268 30.06 56.44 -77.63
C SER A 268 29.34 56.13 -78.97
N SER A 269 29.09 54.85 -79.24
CA SER A 269 27.73 54.27 -79.40
C SER A 269 27.77 52.75 -79.68
N GLU A 270 26.62 52.12 -79.47
CA GLU A 270 26.32 50.70 -79.27
C GLU A 270 26.50 49.76 -80.49
N ALA A 271 26.75 48.46 -80.22
CA ALA A 271 25.89 47.30 -80.56
C ALA A 271 26.60 46.03 -81.11
N LYS A 272 26.62 44.96 -80.27
CA LYS A 272 26.67 43.49 -80.53
C LYS A 272 27.95 42.84 -81.16
N PRO A 273 28.17 41.51 -81.01
CA PRO A 273 28.09 40.62 -79.84
C PRO A 273 29.33 39.69 -79.71
N GLU A 274 30.13 39.75 -78.62
CA GLU A 274 31.23 38.79 -78.38
C GLU A 274 31.37 38.41 -76.90
N GLN A 275 30.26 38.01 -76.26
CA GLN A 275 30.25 37.62 -74.83
C GLN A 275 29.89 36.14 -74.58
N ALA A 276 29.87 35.29 -75.61
CA ALA A 276 29.53 33.88 -75.42
C ALA A 276 30.69 33.00 -74.91
N THR A 277 31.95 33.43 -75.02
CA THR A 277 33.12 32.58 -74.68
C THR A 277 33.83 32.98 -73.38
N ALA A 278 33.76 34.25 -72.95
CA ALA A 278 34.35 34.68 -71.68
C ALA A 278 33.48 34.32 -70.44
N ASP A 279 32.15 34.35 -70.59
CA ASP A 279 31.23 33.96 -69.51
C ASP A 279 31.20 32.45 -69.26
N ALA A 280 31.63 31.63 -70.21
CA ALA A 280 31.74 30.18 -70.04
C ALA A 280 32.95 29.81 -69.16
N ALA A 281 34.11 30.42 -69.45
CA ALA A 281 35.34 30.20 -68.67
C ALA A 281 35.23 30.73 -67.23
N LEU A 282 34.56 31.88 -67.03
CA LEU A 282 34.35 32.43 -65.69
C LEU A 282 33.33 31.60 -64.88
N ARG A 283 32.32 31.01 -65.53
CA ARG A 283 31.37 30.10 -64.88
C ARG A 283 32.03 28.80 -64.45
N GLU A 284 32.95 28.26 -65.25
CA GLU A 284 33.68 27.05 -64.91
C GLU A 284 34.60 27.25 -63.69
N GLN A 285 35.35 28.36 -63.66
CA GLN A 285 36.20 28.72 -62.52
C GLN A 285 35.40 29.00 -61.25
N MET A 286 34.26 29.69 -61.35
CA MET A 286 33.39 29.90 -60.19
C MET A 286 32.77 28.59 -59.68
N GLN A 287 32.40 27.66 -60.56
CA GLN A 287 31.85 26.36 -60.16
C GLN A 287 32.90 25.47 -59.46
N GLU A 288 34.15 25.53 -59.91
CA GLU A 288 35.27 24.81 -59.28
C GLU A 288 35.58 25.36 -57.88
N LEU A 289 35.73 26.68 -57.75
CA LEU A 289 35.96 27.33 -56.46
C LEU A 289 34.80 27.11 -55.48
N THR A 290 33.56 27.10 -55.97
CA THR A 290 32.38 26.84 -55.14
C THR A 290 32.35 25.39 -54.67
N ALA A 291 32.76 24.43 -55.50
CA ALA A 291 32.86 23.03 -55.10
C ALA A 291 33.94 22.81 -54.03
N GLU A 292 35.10 23.47 -54.15
CA GLU A 292 36.18 23.39 -53.18
C GLU A 292 35.80 23.99 -51.82
N VAL A 293 35.16 25.17 -51.81
CA VAL A 293 34.68 25.81 -50.57
C VAL A 293 33.63 24.94 -49.88
N VAL A 294 32.68 24.38 -50.64
CA VAL A 294 31.64 23.50 -50.08
C VAL A 294 32.23 22.20 -49.54
N ALA A 295 33.25 21.63 -50.20
CA ALA A 295 33.98 20.46 -49.71
C ALA A 295 34.73 20.75 -48.40
N MET A 296 35.47 21.87 -48.33
CA MET A 296 36.16 22.30 -47.10
C MET A 296 35.19 22.60 -45.95
N THR A 297 34.02 23.19 -46.24
CA THR A 297 32.99 23.37 -45.20
C THR A 297 32.42 22.05 -44.73
N ALA A 298 32.21 21.08 -45.63
CA ALA A 298 31.70 19.76 -45.26
C ALA A 298 32.72 18.97 -44.42
N GLU A 299 34.02 19.10 -44.70
CA GLU A 299 35.07 18.49 -43.88
C GLU A 299 35.18 19.13 -42.49
N ARG A 300 35.03 20.46 -42.41
CA ARG A 300 35.10 21.20 -41.15
C ARG A 300 33.87 21.01 -40.26
N GLU A 301 32.69 20.80 -40.85
CA GLU A 301 31.43 20.51 -40.14
C GLU A 301 31.30 19.02 -39.72
N GLY A 302 32.11 18.14 -40.30
CA GLY A 302 32.13 16.72 -39.96
C GLY A 302 30.91 15.92 -40.47
N PRO A 303 30.76 14.65 -40.06
CA PRO A 303 29.84 13.69 -40.68
C PRO A 303 28.34 14.00 -40.52
N GLN A 304 27.98 15.00 -39.70
CA GLN A 304 26.58 15.43 -39.50
C GLN A 304 26.16 16.63 -40.35
N SER A 305 27.03 17.14 -41.24
CA SER A 305 26.69 18.28 -42.08
C SER A 305 25.46 18.00 -42.97
N PRO A 306 24.48 18.94 -43.04
CA PRO A 306 23.34 18.82 -43.95
C PRO A 306 23.74 18.76 -45.43
N ILE A 307 24.98 19.14 -45.77
CA ILE A 307 25.56 19.09 -47.11
C ILE A 307 25.66 17.63 -47.60
N HIS A 308 25.97 16.67 -46.72
CA HIS A 308 26.02 15.24 -47.08
C HIS A 308 24.64 14.71 -47.49
N LYS A 309 23.59 15.08 -46.75
CA LYS A 309 22.19 14.73 -47.09
C LYS A 309 21.75 15.34 -48.42
N ALA A 310 22.17 16.57 -48.71
CA ALA A 310 21.87 17.24 -49.98
C ALA A 310 22.58 16.58 -51.17
N LEU A 311 23.83 16.11 -50.99
CA LEU A 311 24.58 15.38 -52.01
C LEU A 311 23.97 14.00 -52.31
N GLU A 312 23.48 13.27 -51.30
CA GLU A 312 22.76 11.99 -51.46
C GLU A 312 21.41 12.18 -52.15
N GLN A 313 20.65 13.22 -51.81
CA GLN A 313 19.39 13.54 -52.48
C GLN A 313 19.58 13.92 -53.95
N ALA A 314 20.73 14.50 -54.31
CA ALA A 314 21.08 14.77 -55.70
C ALA A 314 21.38 13.48 -56.51
N GLU A 315 21.81 12.38 -55.86
CA GLU A 315 21.99 11.06 -56.51
C GLU A 315 20.66 10.43 -56.93
N ALA A 316 19.66 10.50 -56.05
CA ALA A 316 18.33 9.94 -56.32
C ALA A 316 17.66 10.56 -57.57
N LYS A 317 18.05 11.79 -57.94
CA LYS A 317 17.57 12.49 -59.14
C LYS A 317 18.38 12.19 -60.41
N LYS A 318 19.54 11.52 -60.32
CA LYS A 318 20.43 11.25 -61.46
C LYS A 318 20.08 9.98 -62.23
N GLY A 319 19.15 9.17 -61.75
CA GLY A 319 18.66 7.97 -62.43
C GLY A 319 17.77 8.20 -63.65
N SER A 320 17.46 9.44 -64.03
CA SER A 320 16.46 9.74 -65.07
C SER A 320 16.85 10.76 -66.14
N ALA A 321 18.13 11.05 -66.37
CA ALA A 321 18.53 11.95 -67.46
C ALA A 321 19.91 11.60 -68.03
N THR A 322 19.92 11.06 -69.25
CA THR A 322 21.11 10.88 -70.08
C THR A 322 21.43 12.17 -70.83
N ASP A 323 22.73 12.47 -70.93
CA ASP A 323 23.42 13.36 -71.87
C ASP A 323 23.02 14.84 -71.91
N ASN A 324 23.60 15.61 -70.98
CA ASN A 324 24.15 16.94 -71.30
C ASN A 324 25.52 17.08 -70.64
N ALA A 325 26.54 17.34 -71.46
CA ALA A 325 27.97 17.24 -71.17
C ALA A 325 28.53 18.39 -70.29
N GLN A 326 27.95 18.63 -69.12
CA GLN A 326 28.53 19.49 -68.08
C GLN A 326 28.46 18.77 -66.73
N GLU A 327 29.62 18.39 -66.18
CA GLU A 327 29.73 17.75 -64.87
C GLU A 327 29.02 18.58 -63.79
N SER A 328 28.07 17.96 -63.09
CA SER A 328 27.30 18.62 -62.03
C SER A 328 28.21 19.01 -60.86
N LEU A 329 27.90 20.11 -60.18
CA LEU A 329 28.63 20.57 -58.97
C LEU A 329 28.75 19.46 -57.91
N ALA A 330 27.72 18.63 -57.77
CA ALA A 330 27.68 17.49 -56.85
C ALA A 330 28.67 16.36 -57.23
N ASP A 331 28.99 16.22 -58.51
CA ASP A 331 29.98 15.24 -59.01
C ASP A 331 31.41 15.75 -58.76
N ARG A 332 31.66 17.04 -58.99
CA ARG A 332 32.97 17.67 -58.72
C ARG A 332 33.33 17.63 -57.23
N ILE A 333 32.38 17.92 -56.34
CA ILE A 333 32.56 17.80 -54.88
C ILE A 333 32.95 16.36 -54.49
N ARG A 334 32.46 15.35 -55.21
CA ARG A 334 32.80 13.94 -54.95
C ARG A 334 34.16 13.53 -55.51
N ASN A 335 34.52 14.03 -56.69
CA ASN A 335 35.84 13.77 -57.28
C ASN A 335 36.95 14.34 -56.39
N LEU A 336 36.72 15.47 -55.72
CA LEU A 336 37.65 16.03 -54.73
C LEU A 336 37.74 15.19 -53.43
N LYS A 337 36.69 14.44 -53.07
CA LYS A 337 36.65 13.61 -51.86
C LYS A 337 37.21 12.19 -52.07
N LYS A 338 37.47 11.78 -53.32
CA LYS A 338 38.18 10.54 -53.64
C LYS A 338 39.68 10.86 -53.73
N PRO A 339 40.51 10.49 -52.75
CA PRO A 339 41.95 10.51 -52.96
C PRO A 339 42.30 9.48 -54.04
N GLU A 340 43.27 9.80 -54.90
CA GLU A 340 43.93 8.81 -55.77
C GLU A 340 44.54 7.65 -54.96
#